data_AF-A0A7C4CJM1-F1
#
_entry.id   AF-A0A7C4CJM1-F1
#
_cell.length_a   1.000
_cell.length_b   1.000
_cell.length_c   1.000
_cell.angle_alpha   90.00
_cell.angle_beta   90.00
_cell.angle_gamma   90.00
#
_symmetry.space_group_name_H-M   'P 1'
#
loop_
_entity.id
_entity.type
_entity.pdbx_description
1 polymer ?
#
loop_
_entity_poly.entity_id
_entity_poly.type
_entity_poly.pdbx_seq_one_letter_code
_entity_poly.pdbx_strand_id
1 'polypeptide(L)' 'KVDPRTEAIRIAHTVGARKRAEILNRARELGIHVLNPGVVAGAETSKSAKTS' A
#
# COMPACT_ATOMS: atom_id res chain seq x y z
N LYS A 1 -10.43 -11.01 6.19
CA LYS A 1 -10.88 -9.69 5.68
C LYS A 1 -9.98 -8.67 6.37
N VAL A 2 -9.36 -7.74 5.63
CA VAL A 2 -8.42 -6.75 6.20
C VAL A 2 -9.18 -5.44 6.39
N ASP A 3 -9.17 -4.87 7.59
CA ASP A 3 -9.72 -3.54 7.90
C ASP A 3 -8.68 -2.45 7.59
N PRO A 4 -8.90 -1.61 6.54
CA PRO A 4 -7.95 -0.57 6.16
C PRO A 4 -7.68 0.49 7.25
N ARG A 5 -8.55 0.59 8.26
CA ARG A 5 -8.44 1.59 9.34
C ARG A 5 -7.50 1.16 10.47
N THR A 6 -7.41 -0.15 10.71
CA THR A 6 -6.70 -0.72 11.86
C THR A 6 -5.57 -1.66 11.45
N GLU A 7 -5.63 -2.19 10.23
CA GLU A 7 -4.70 -3.17 9.70
C GLU A 7 -3.90 -2.62 8.52
N ALA A 8 -2.64 -3.01 8.45
CA ALA A 8 -1.75 -2.73 7.32
C ALA A 8 -1.19 -4.05 6.78
N ILE A 9 -1.00 -4.13 5.47
CA ILE A 9 -0.48 -5.34 4.82
C ILE A 9 1.01 -5.23 4.57
N ARG A 10 1.72 -6.36 4.65
CA ARG A 10 3.12 -6.50 4.25
C ARG A 10 3.20 -7.47 3.07
N ILE A 11 3.85 -7.06 2.00
CA ILE A 11 4.09 -7.90 0.82
C ILE A 11 5.28 -8.82 1.09
N ALA A 12 5.11 -10.13 0.90
CA ALA A 12 6.21 -11.07 1.08
C ALA A 12 7.39 -10.80 0.13
N HIS A 13 8.59 -11.22 0.53
CA HIS A 13 9.82 -10.99 -0.25
C HIS A 13 9.84 -11.81 -1.55
N THR A 14 9.13 -12.95 -1.60
CA THR A 14 9.00 -13.80 -2.78
C THR A 14 8.10 -13.22 -3.87
N VAL A 15 7.38 -12.14 -3.57
CA VAL A 15 6.50 -11.48 -4.55
C VAL A 15 7.32 -10.59 -5.46
N GLY A 16 7.38 -10.97 -6.74
CA GLY A 16 8.08 -10.20 -7.77
C GLY A 16 7.44 -8.85 -8.09
N ALA A 17 8.18 -8.02 -8.83
CA ALA A 17 7.83 -6.62 -9.12
C ALA A 17 6.46 -6.43 -9.79
N ARG A 18 6.10 -7.29 -10.74
CA ARG A 18 4.80 -7.22 -11.44
C ARG A 18 3.61 -7.34 -10.48
N LYS A 19 3.60 -8.40 -9.67
CA LYS A 19 2.54 -8.62 -8.66
C LYS A 19 2.57 -7.56 -7.57
N ARG A 20 3.75 -7.07 -7.20
CA ARG A 20 3.89 -5.94 -6.25
C ARG A 20 3.16 -4.69 -6.75
N ALA A 21 3.32 -4.32 -8.02
CA ALA A 21 2.63 -3.17 -8.60
C ALA A 21 1.10 -3.34 -8.56
N GLU A 22 0.60 -4.52 -8.91
CA GLU A 22 -0.84 -4.85 -8.86
C GLU A 22 -1.39 -4.77 -7.42
N ILE A 23 -0.67 -5.33 -6.44
CA ILE A 23 -1.05 -5.27 -5.02
C ILE A 23 -1.10 -3.82 -4.54
N LEU A 24 -0.13 -2.99 -4.93
CA LEU A 24 -0.10 -1.58 -4.55
C LEU A 24 -1.24 -0.78 -5.14
N ASN A 25 -1.54 -0.98 -6.42
CA ASN A 25 -2.68 -0.33 -7.07
C ASN A 25 -3.99 -0.73 -6.36
N ARG A 26 -4.17 -2.02 -6.08
CA ARG A 26 -5.38 -2.49 -5.38
C ARG A 26 -5.45 -1.99 -3.94
N ALA A 27 -4.33 -1.93 -3.23
CA ALA A 27 -4.26 -1.39 -1.88
C ALA A 27 -4.64 0.10 -1.85
N ARG A 28 -4.19 0.89 -2.85
CA ARG A 28 -4.58 2.30 -3.02
C ARG A 28 -6.08 2.44 -3.28
N GLU A 29 -6.66 1.64 -4.17
CA GLU A 29 -8.10 1.64 -4.45
C GLU A 29 -8.94 1.31 -3.20
N LEU A 30 -8.46 0.36 -2.39
CA LEU A 30 -9.15 -0.11 -1.18
C LEU A 30 -8.81 0.74 0.07
N GLY A 31 -7.93 1.73 -0.04
CA GLY A 31 -7.45 2.53 1.09
C GLY A 31 -6.61 1.76 2.11
N ILE A 32 -6.07 0.60 1.75
CA ILE A 32 -5.26 -0.26 2.63
C ILE A 32 -3.82 0.25 2.66
N HIS A 33 -3.27 0.40 3.86
CA HIS A 33 -1.88 0.80 4.04
C HIS A 33 -0.93 -0.39 3.82
N VAL A 34 0.15 -0.18 3.06
CA VAL A 34 1.18 -1.21 2.79
C VAL A 34 2.48 -0.82 3.49
N LEU A 35 3.01 -1.71 4.33
CA LEU A 35 4.19 -1.44 5.17
C LEU A 35 5.52 -1.49 4.40
N ASN A 36 5.57 -2.22 3.29
CA ASN A 36 6.78 -2.38 2.48
C ASN A 36 6.44 -2.30 0.97
N PRO A 37 5.99 -1.12 0.50
CA PRO A 37 5.59 -0.97 -0.90
C PRO A 37 6.73 -1.27 -1.87
N GLY A 38 7.98 -1.15 -1.43
CA GLY A 38 9.14 -1.26 -2.30
C GLY A 38 9.31 0.02 -3.12
N VAL A 39 10.49 0.19 -3.72
CA VAL A 39 10.79 1.37 -4.54
C VAL A 39 10.16 1.17 -5.91
N VAL A 40 8.86 1.45 -6.01
CA VAL A 40 8.25 1.82 -7.28
C VAL A 40 8.34 3.33 -7.37
N ALA A 41 9.16 3.83 -8.30
CA ALA A 41 9.36 5.25 -8.55
C ALA A 41 8.00 5.92 -8.82
N GLY A 42 7.39 6.55 -7.81
CA GLY A 42 6.05 7.15 -7.90
C GLY A 42 5.12 6.93 -6.71
N ALA A 43 5.60 6.46 -5.54
CA ALA A 43 4.83 6.52 -4.30
C ALA A 43 5.15 7.79 -3.52
N GLU A 44 4.77 8.94 -4.09
CA GLU A 44 4.84 10.22 -3.38
C GLU A 44 3.75 10.27 -2.30
N THR A 45 4.23 10.48 -1.07
CA THR A 45 3.62 11.20 0.04
C THR A 45 2.19 11.73 -0.14
N SER A 46 1.22 11.08 0.51
CA SER A 46 -0.03 11.72 0.94
C SER A 46 -0.35 11.37 2.39
N LYS A 47 0.55 11.77 3.31
CA LYS A 47 0.14 12.13 4.67
C LYS A 47 -0.08 13.65 4.68
N SER A 48 -1.31 14.11 4.48
CA SER A 48 -1.80 15.40 5.03
C SER A 48 -3.25 15.68 4.57
N ALA A 49 -4.09 16.13 5.50
CA ALA A 49 -5.50 16.52 5.39
C ALA A 49 -6.48 15.32 5.37
N LYS A 50 -7.37 15.09 6.35
CA LYS A 50 -8.10 16.02 7.24
C LYS A 50 -8.22 15.44 8.66
N THR A 51 -7.60 16.11 9.62
CA THR A 51 -8.06 16.17 11.01
C THR A 51 -8.30 17.65 11.28
N SER A 52 -9.49 17.94 11.79
CA SER A 52 -9.98 19.23 12.34
C SER A 52 -10.39 20.31 11.34
#